data_AF-A0A117RTY5-F1
#
_entry.id   AF-A0A117RTY5-F1
#
_cell.length_a   1.000
_cell.length_b   1.000
_cell.length_c   1.000
_cell.angle_alpha   90.00
_cell.angle_beta   90.00
_cell.angle_gamma   90.00
#
_symmetry.space_group_name_H-M   'P 1'
#
loop_
_entity.id
_entity.type
_entity.pdbx_description
1 polymer ?
#
loop_
_entity_poly.entity_id
_entity_poly.type
_entity_poly.pdbx_seq_one_letter_code
_entity_poly.pdbx_strand_id
1 'polypeptide(L)' 'MMHSRLRNPRTVPHPADPGHRTGTKVNNKKDPVETKLHTAVCKGQVTLAAAQQAIVTDWTTALATLHLP' A
#
# COMPACT_ATOMS: atom_id res chain seq x y z
N MET A 1 -29.63 -13.69 8.39
CA MET A 1 -28.84 -12.67 9.11
C MET A 1 -27.42 -12.64 8.57
N MET A 2 -27.08 -11.54 7.89
CA MET A 2 -25.82 -11.32 7.19
C MET A 2 -24.73 -10.92 8.18
N HIS A 3 -23.75 -11.79 8.42
CA HIS A 3 -22.51 -11.39 9.09
C HIS A 3 -21.52 -10.90 8.04
N SER A 4 -21.59 -9.60 7.74
CA SER A 4 -20.55 -8.86 7.02
C SER A 4 -19.22 -9.02 7.76
N ARG A 5 -18.39 -9.96 7.29
CA ARG A 5 -16.98 -10.03 7.68
C ARG A 5 -16.31 -8.77 7.13
N LEU A 6 -16.12 -7.79 8.01
CA LEU A 6 -15.16 -6.72 7.85
C LEU A 6 -13.83 -7.36 7.42
N ARG A 7 -13.49 -7.25 6.13
CA ARG A 7 -12.16 -7.63 5.64
C ARG A 7 -11.16 -6.67 6.29
N ASN A 8 -10.49 -7.15 7.31
CA ASN A 8 -9.30 -6.51 7.85
C ASN A 8 -8.30 -6.34 6.67
N PRO A 9 -7.93 -5.12 6.28
CA PRO A 9 -7.10 -4.89 5.09
C PRO A 9 -5.67 -5.43 5.23
N ARG A 10 -5.25 -5.84 6.44
CA ARG A 10 -3.94 -6.52 6.65
C ARG A 10 -3.94 -8.00 6.30
N THR A 11 -5.09 -8.61 6.02
CA THR A 11 -5.21 -10.07 5.86
C THR A 11 -5.65 -10.49 4.47
N VAL A 12 -5.63 -9.59 3.48
CA VAL A 12 -5.67 -10.03 2.08
C VAL A 12 -4.24 -10.47 1.73
N PRO A 13 -3.97 -11.77 1.57
CA PRO A 13 -2.74 -12.18 0.93
C PRO A 13 -2.87 -11.65 -0.50
N HIS A 14 -1.97 -10.74 -0.90
CA HIS A 14 -1.71 -10.54 -2.32
C HIS A 14 -1.48 -11.95 -2.90
N PRO A 15 -2.06 -12.33 -4.06
CA PRO A 15 -1.74 -13.62 -4.66
C PRO A 15 -0.22 -13.72 -4.68
N ALA A 16 0.30 -14.73 -3.97
CA ALA A 16 1.72 -14.84 -3.68
C ALA A 16 2.45 -14.75 -5.02
N ASP A 17 3.20 -13.66 -5.21
CA ASP A 17 4.25 -13.65 -6.20
C ASP A 17 5.12 -14.88 -5.87
N PRO A 18 5.32 -15.81 -6.82
CA PRO A 18 6.03 -17.06 -6.55
C PRO A 18 7.53 -16.87 -6.20
N GLY A 19 7.97 -15.64 -5.91
CA GLY A 19 9.31 -15.30 -5.44
C GLY A 19 9.40 -14.59 -4.09
N HIS A 20 8.32 -14.38 -3.32
CA HIS A 20 8.40 -13.63 -2.05
C HIS A 20 9.17 -14.40 -0.95
N ARG A 21 10.48 -14.13 -0.83
CA ARG A 21 11.34 -14.60 0.27
C ARG A 21 11.26 -13.62 1.44
N THR A 22 10.71 -14.06 2.57
CA THR A 22 10.83 -13.34 3.85
C THR A 22 12.30 -13.32 4.27
N GLY A 23 12.92 -12.13 4.35
CA GLY A 23 14.23 -11.98 5.00
C GLY A 23 15.34 -11.30 4.21
N THR A 24 15.08 -10.76 3.01
CA THR A 24 16.03 -9.87 2.36
C THR A 24 15.50 -8.45 2.43
N LYS A 25 16.16 -7.59 3.22
CA LYS A 25 16.05 -6.13 3.04
C LYS A 25 16.71 -5.78 1.71
N VAL A 26 16.11 -6.20 0.61
CA VAL A 26 16.36 -5.56 -0.67
C VAL A 26 15.76 -4.18 -0.47
N ASN A 27 16.63 -3.15 -0.38
CA ASN A 27 16.18 -1.76 -0.43
C ASN A 27 15.56 -1.53 -1.81
N ASN A 28 14.31 -1.96 -1.97
CA ASN A 28 13.54 -1.72 -3.15
C ASN A 28 13.21 -0.22 -3.13
N LYS A 29 13.43 0.45 -4.26
CA LYS A 29 13.20 1.89 -4.40
C LYS A 29 11.75 2.29 -4.07
N LYS A 30 10.83 1.32 -4.04
CA LYS A 30 9.42 1.45 -3.68
C LYS A 30 9.13 1.53 -2.17
N ASP A 31 10.00 1.00 -1.31
CA ASP A 31 9.83 0.97 0.14
C ASP A 31 9.62 2.37 0.79
N PRO A 32 10.38 3.44 0.44
CA PRO A 32 10.13 4.77 0.97
C PRO A 32 8.78 5.35 0.52
N VAL A 33 8.31 5.01 -0.69
CA VAL A 33 6.98 5.41 -1.18
C VAL A 33 5.89 4.71 -0.37
N GLU A 34 6.03 3.40 -0.14
CA GLU A 34 5.08 2.61 0.66
C GLU A 34 4.98 3.12 2.10
N THR A 35 6.10 3.47 2.72
CA THR A 35 6.15 4.04 4.08
C THR A 35 5.46 5.40 4.15
N LYS A 36 5.68 6.28 3.16
CA LYS A 36 5.03 7.59 3.10
C LYS A 36 3.52 7.48 2.88
N LEU A 37 3.08 6.63 1.95
CA LEU A 37 1.65 6.37 1.72
C LEU A 37 0.98 5.76 2.95
N HIS A 38 1.62 4.79 3.60
CA HIS A 38 1.11 4.20 4.84
C HIS A 38 0.91 5.28 5.92
N THR A 39 1.89 6.17 6.09
CA THR A 39 1.81 7.28 7.04
C THR A 39 0.68 8.24 6.70
N ALA A 40 0.53 8.62 5.43
CA ALA A 40 -0.53 9.51 4.97
C ALA A 40 -1.94 8.92 5.18
N VAL A 41 -2.10 7.61 4.97
CA VAL A 41 -3.35 6.89 5.27
C VAL A 41 -3.62 6.87 6.78
N CYS A 42 -2.62 6.56 7.61
CA CYS A 42 -2.76 6.54 9.07
C CYS A 42 -3.08 7.93 9.65
N LYS A 43 -2.60 9.00 9.01
CA LYS A 43 -2.93 10.39 9.37
C LYS A 43 -4.29 10.85 8.80
N GLY A 44 -4.96 10.04 7.99
CA GLY A 44 -6.20 10.41 7.31
C GLY A 44 -6.05 11.48 6.23
N GLN A 45 -4.82 11.75 5.77
CA GLN A 45 -4.55 12.74 4.72
C GLN A 45 -5.04 12.25 3.34
N VAL A 46 -5.00 10.94 3.12
CA VAL A 46 -5.49 10.26 1.91
C VAL A 46 -6.25 9.01 2.30
N THR A 47 -7.17 8.57 1.45
CA THR A 47 -7.89 7.32 1.66
C THR A 47 -7.03 6.11 1.27
N LEU A 48 -7.27 4.96 1.90
CA LEU A 48 -6.60 3.69 1.54
C LEU A 48 -6.78 3.37 0.05
N ALA A 49 -7.99 3.59 -0.47
CA ALA A 49 -8.29 3.34 -1.88
C ALA A 49 -7.48 4.25 -2.82
N ALA A 50 -7.35 5.54 -2.50
CA ALA A 50 -6.54 6.47 -3.31
C ALA A 50 -5.04 6.08 -3.29
N ALA A 51 -4.51 5.72 -2.13
CA ALA A 51 -3.14 5.23 -2.01
C ALA A 51 -2.90 3.93 -2.80
N GLN A 52 -3.86 2.99 -2.76
CA GLN A 52 -3.81 1.76 -3.52
C GLN A 52 -3.89 2.00 -5.03
N GLN A 53 -4.76 2.89 -5.50
CA GLN A 53 -4.84 3.23 -6.92
C GLN A 53 -3.55 3.89 -7.42
N ALA A 54 -3.03 4.88 -6.69
CA ALA A 54 -1.81 5.58 -7.08
C ALA A 54 -0.60 4.64 -7.19
N ILE A 55 -0.44 3.70 -6.25
CA ILE A 55 0.73 2.80 -6.23
C ILE A 55 0.65 1.68 -7.28
N VAL A 56 -0.55 1.26 -7.70
CA VAL A 56 -0.70 0.27 -8.79
C VAL A 56 -0.58 0.90 -10.17
N THR A 57 -0.95 2.18 -10.32
CA THR A 57 -0.82 2.91 -11.58
C THR A 57 0.65 3.21 -11.88
N ASP A 58 1.32 3.93 -10.99
CA ASP A 58 2.75 4.22 -11.10
C ASP A 58 3.30 4.61 -9.73
N TRP A 59 3.98 3.66 -9.09
CA TRP A 59 4.52 3.87 -7.75
C TRP A 59 5.60 4.97 -7.71
N THR A 60 6.25 5.31 -8.82
CA THR A 60 7.29 6.36 -8.84
C THR A 60 6.71 7.77 -8.78
N THR A 61 5.45 7.94 -9.18
CA THR A 61 4.73 9.22 -9.21
C THR A 61 3.57 9.28 -8.21
N ALA A 62 3.35 8.22 -7.43
CA ALA A 62 2.24 8.10 -6.50
C ALA A 62 2.16 9.24 -5.46
N LEU A 63 3.31 9.68 -4.92
CA LEU A 63 3.34 10.78 -3.95
C LEU A 63 2.93 12.11 -4.58
N ALA A 64 3.45 12.40 -5.77
CA ALA A 64 3.11 13.61 -6.51
C ALA A 64 1.63 13.63 -6.90
N THR A 65 1.10 12.49 -7.36
CA THR A 65 -0.31 12.32 -7.71
C THR A 65 -1.25 12.58 -6.53
N LEU A 66 -0.81 12.25 -5.32
CA LEU A 66 -1.56 12.44 -4.08
C LEU A 66 -1.20 13.75 -3.34
N HIS A 67 -0.36 14.59 -3.95
CA HIS A 67 0.12 15.85 -3.37
C HIS A 67 0.80 15.68 -2.00
N LEU A 68 1.53 14.57 -1.82
CA LEU A 68 2.28 14.23 -0.61
C LEU A 68 3.75 14.66 -0.72
N PRO A 69 4.38 15.08 0.40
CA PRO A 69 5.80 15.45 0.44
C PRO A 69 6.77 14.27 0.29
#